data_AF-A0A7T2ZVH0-F1
#
_entry.id   AF-A0A7T2ZVH0-F1
#
_cell.length_a   1.000
_cell.length_b   1.000
_cell.length_c   1.000
_cell.angle_alpha   90.00
_cell.angle_beta   90.00
_cell.angle_gamma   90.00
#
_symmetry.space_group_name_H-M   'P 1'
#
loop_
_entity.id
_entity.type
_entity.pdbx_description
1 polymer ?
#
loop_
_entity_poly.entity_id
_entity_poly.type
_entity_poly.pdbx_seq_one_letter_code
_entity_poly.pdbx_strand_id
1 'polypeptide(L)'
;MENLNYFTGKFRDFELKKYFDSLDENKLKYELENFTNQYLKLSREKQLKYASDFLYVCMMFVEEIDKITLGRLLATLNKVLFENGHSYSWFENFEYLNVLYKYLSQTKEYEECSILFENESYFSRILELVFNDDLEDVYLLDAHILPVFVRLFELKSLPEEKRIYFKSELESLFRFIFENHDINSVVCYWYFELDELVSIFKIEHLEIISSYYINNPQSDSVGKYLDFVSRHFDVVIKNSIDVVRKIAEENDSDIIRDQAIKLVKMYDERNSSDEGAILKKESDSGFILSENYKELLKQAESIIDDIRSNLIVNSKDLKTIGSFGHYTKIDTLTNFLIKADWKNENNSETQPPFLRLTNLKQLNDPMEGRAIHDYLGMDNTFFQQYQTSNVFISSLTTVSDSLPMWKEYADSCQGAFLEYDMSYLEHIVAHQSIEFVKIHYLDLNSGAKDESDVGKALDNLKQIFEKIQEFEGKTPLSDLAEKLKKISYLFKVKDYEYEMEYRILINLDDTSVKKLIAKHNKSLDKNKDLLKGKDLLNENYLKKEEIGLETFDKVNYNDFRKYIVLSPKDNGRYALFVYINLLPLKYSKVILGPKVTDADYIAPYLKLANPDIEIESSKIPYR
;
A
#
# COMPACT_ATOMS: atom_id res chain seq x y z
N MET A 1 4.02 -43.14 -17.21
CA MET A 1 5.22 -43.15 -16.35
C MET A 1 5.11 -44.39 -15.47
N GLU A 2 6.20 -45.08 -15.15
CA GLU A 2 6.13 -46.14 -14.13
C GLU A 2 5.65 -45.50 -12.82
N ASN A 3 4.60 -46.04 -12.18
CA ASN A 3 4.12 -45.53 -10.90
C ASN A 3 5.21 -45.78 -9.84
N LEU A 4 6.08 -44.78 -9.64
CA LEU A 4 7.06 -44.77 -8.56
C LEU A 4 6.31 -44.87 -7.23
N ASN A 5 6.70 -45.83 -6.40
CA ASN A 5 6.19 -45.93 -5.03
C ASN A 5 7.09 -45.11 -4.12
N TYR A 6 6.58 -43.99 -3.62
CA TYR A 6 7.37 -43.03 -2.84
C TYR A 6 7.57 -43.46 -1.38
N PHE A 7 6.69 -44.30 -0.86
CA PHE A 7 6.63 -44.67 0.56
C PHE A 7 7.24 -46.05 0.84
N THR A 8 8.39 -46.32 0.22
CA THR A 8 9.16 -47.57 0.43
C THR A 8 10.31 -47.44 1.43
N GLY A 9 10.53 -46.23 1.97
CA GLY A 9 11.68 -45.92 2.84
C GLY A 9 13.03 -45.83 2.12
N LYS A 10 13.01 -45.77 0.78
CA LYS A 10 14.21 -45.58 -0.06
C LYS A 10 14.54 -44.12 -0.33
N PHE A 11 13.56 -43.25 -0.15
CA PHE A 11 13.67 -41.81 -0.34
C PHE A 11 13.46 -41.14 1.01
N ARG A 12 14.34 -40.21 1.38
CA ARG A 12 14.12 -39.25 2.47
C ARG A 12 13.64 -37.90 1.91
N ASP A 13 13.04 -37.07 2.76
CA ASP A 13 12.72 -35.65 2.56
C ASP A 13 13.59 -34.91 1.51
N PHE A 14 14.91 -34.85 1.68
CA PHE A 14 15.78 -34.13 0.73
C PHE A 14 15.86 -34.76 -0.67
N GLU A 15 15.77 -36.08 -0.76
CA GLU A 15 15.82 -36.82 -2.03
C GLU A 15 14.49 -36.70 -2.79
N LEU A 16 13.37 -36.73 -2.07
CA LEU A 16 12.05 -36.46 -2.64
C LEU A 16 11.97 -35.05 -3.21
N LYS A 17 12.40 -34.04 -2.45
CA LYS A 17 12.54 -32.67 -2.96
C LYS A 17 13.30 -32.66 -4.28
N LYS A 18 14.52 -33.20 -4.29
CA LYS A 18 15.41 -33.10 -5.45
C LYS A 18 14.81 -33.77 -6.69
N TYR A 19 14.04 -34.85 -6.48
CA TYR A 19 13.28 -35.48 -7.54
C TYR A 19 12.20 -34.55 -8.10
N PHE A 20 11.34 -33.99 -7.25
CA PHE A 20 10.27 -33.08 -7.70
C PHE A 20 10.83 -31.81 -8.34
N ASP A 21 11.90 -31.22 -7.79
CA ASP A 21 12.59 -30.05 -8.37
C ASP A 21 13.15 -30.32 -9.79
N SER A 22 13.35 -31.60 -10.16
CA SER A 22 13.86 -31.97 -11.49
C SER A 22 12.79 -32.11 -12.57
N LEU A 23 11.51 -32.02 -12.19
CA LEU A 23 10.37 -32.20 -13.09
C LEU A 23 9.97 -30.88 -13.76
N ASP A 24 9.47 -30.96 -14.99
CA ASP A 24 8.77 -29.84 -15.62
C ASP A 24 7.36 -29.66 -15.01
N GLU A 25 6.76 -28.48 -15.16
CA GLU A 25 5.50 -28.08 -14.50
C GLU A 25 4.36 -29.11 -14.68
N ASN A 26 4.15 -29.58 -15.91
CA ASN A 26 3.09 -30.55 -16.20
C ASN A 26 3.36 -31.91 -15.53
N LYS A 27 4.61 -32.36 -15.49
CA LYS A 27 5.01 -33.59 -14.80
C LYS A 27 4.99 -33.43 -13.29
N LEU A 28 5.41 -32.28 -12.77
CA LEU A 28 5.42 -31.97 -11.35
C LEU A 28 4.02 -32.09 -10.78
N LYS A 29 3.04 -31.45 -11.42
CA LYS A 29 1.64 -31.50 -10.97
C LYS A 29 1.07 -32.91 -10.97
N TYR A 30 1.33 -33.67 -12.03
CA TYR A 30 0.91 -35.07 -12.13
C TYR A 30 1.55 -35.96 -11.05
N GLU A 31 2.86 -35.82 -10.82
CA GLU A 31 3.55 -36.63 -9.83
C GLU A 31 3.23 -36.23 -8.39
N LEU A 32 2.97 -34.95 -8.11
CA LEU A 32 2.48 -34.51 -6.80
C LEU A 32 1.10 -35.10 -6.52
N GLU A 33 0.19 -35.09 -7.50
CA GLU A 33 -1.11 -35.74 -7.36
C GLU A 33 -0.96 -37.25 -7.08
N ASN A 34 -0.06 -37.92 -7.79
CA ASN A 34 0.25 -39.33 -7.56
C ASN A 34 0.83 -39.57 -6.15
N PHE A 35 1.78 -38.75 -5.71
CA PHE A 35 2.40 -38.78 -4.39
C PHE A 35 1.37 -38.60 -3.27
N THR A 36 0.51 -37.58 -3.36
CA THR A 36 -0.57 -37.35 -2.40
C THR A 36 -1.56 -38.51 -2.39
N ASN A 37 -2.00 -38.98 -3.55
CA ASN A 37 -2.92 -40.12 -3.64
C ASN A 37 -2.34 -41.42 -3.07
N GLN A 38 -1.03 -41.64 -3.21
CA GLN A 38 -0.36 -42.78 -2.60
C GLN A 38 -0.35 -42.65 -1.06
N TYR A 39 -0.03 -41.47 -0.52
CA TYR A 39 -0.03 -41.21 0.92
C TYR A 39 -1.41 -41.44 1.54
N LEU A 40 -2.47 -40.92 0.88
CA LEU A 40 -3.85 -41.07 1.33
C LEU A 40 -4.32 -42.53 1.37
N LYS A 41 -3.69 -43.44 0.60
CA LYS A 41 -4.01 -44.88 0.56
C LYS A 41 -3.19 -45.72 1.56
N LEU A 42 -2.21 -45.13 2.24
CA LEU A 42 -1.40 -45.85 3.22
C LEU A 42 -2.23 -46.24 4.45
N SER A 43 -1.80 -47.28 5.16
CA SER A 43 -2.32 -47.56 6.51
C SER A 43 -1.91 -46.44 7.47
N ARG A 44 -2.70 -46.24 8.54
CA ARG A 44 -2.46 -45.18 9.52
C ARG A 44 -1.04 -45.20 10.12
N GLU A 45 -0.53 -46.39 10.43
CA GLU A 45 0.85 -46.58 10.92
C GLU A 45 1.91 -46.10 9.91
N LYS A 46 1.68 -46.36 8.61
CA LYS A 46 2.57 -45.89 7.55
C LYS A 46 2.43 -44.39 7.31
N GLN A 47 1.21 -43.85 7.38
CA GLN A 47 0.99 -42.41 7.28
C GLN A 47 1.77 -41.67 8.36
N LEU A 48 1.70 -42.15 9.61
CA LEU A 48 2.46 -41.58 10.72
C LEU A 48 3.96 -41.66 10.47
N LYS A 49 4.46 -42.83 10.06
CA LYS A 49 5.88 -43.06 9.77
C LYS A 49 6.46 -42.09 8.73
N TYR A 50 5.68 -41.74 7.70
CA TYR A 50 6.12 -40.89 6.60
C TYR A 50 5.58 -39.46 6.67
N ALA A 51 4.96 -39.06 7.80
CA ALA A 51 4.25 -37.78 7.89
C ALA A 51 5.18 -36.58 7.75
N SER A 52 6.36 -36.60 8.40
CA SER A 52 7.35 -35.51 8.33
C SER A 52 7.89 -35.34 6.90
N ASP A 53 8.40 -36.42 6.28
CA ASP A 53 8.85 -36.39 4.87
C ASP A 53 7.75 -35.89 3.90
N PHE A 54 6.50 -36.30 4.16
CA PHE A 54 5.36 -35.93 3.35
C PHE A 54 4.98 -34.46 3.51
N LEU A 55 4.93 -33.95 4.75
CA LEU A 55 4.67 -32.55 5.07
C LEU A 55 5.72 -31.63 4.44
N TYR A 56 7.00 -31.99 4.54
CA TYR A 56 8.09 -31.25 3.91
C TYR A 56 7.88 -31.09 2.40
N VAL A 57 7.56 -32.17 1.68
CA VAL A 57 7.28 -32.10 0.25
C VAL A 57 6.04 -31.23 -0.02
N CYS A 58 4.97 -31.40 0.76
CA CYS A 58 3.72 -30.66 0.55
C CYS A 58 3.88 -29.16 0.80
N MET A 59 4.58 -28.76 1.86
CA MET A 59 4.92 -27.35 2.11
C MET A 59 5.71 -26.76 0.94
N MET A 60 6.67 -27.52 0.41
CA MET A 60 7.61 -27.01 -0.59
C MET A 60 7.01 -26.83 -1.97
N PHE A 61 5.95 -27.59 -2.28
CA PHE A 61 5.22 -27.50 -3.55
C PHE A 61 3.75 -27.12 -3.35
N VAL A 62 3.42 -26.43 -2.24
CA VAL A 62 2.03 -26.14 -1.86
C VAL A 62 1.27 -25.32 -2.91
N GLU A 63 1.98 -24.51 -3.69
CA GLU A 63 1.42 -23.71 -4.80
C GLU A 63 0.96 -24.57 -5.98
N GLU A 64 1.57 -25.74 -6.18
CA GLU A 64 1.29 -26.64 -7.31
C GLU A 64 0.16 -27.63 -7.01
N ILE A 65 -0.20 -27.77 -5.72
CA ILE A 65 -1.25 -28.67 -5.26
C ILE A 65 -2.59 -27.94 -5.31
N ASP A 66 -3.58 -28.52 -5.98
CA ASP A 66 -4.91 -27.92 -6.07
C ASP A 66 -5.64 -27.92 -4.72
N LYS A 67 -6.56 -26.96 -4.54
CA LYS A 67 -7.35 -26.77 -3.32
C LYS A 67 -8.02 -28.06 -2.81
N ILE A 68 -8.61 -28.86 -3.71
CA ILE A 68 -9.38 -30.05 -3.33
C ILE A 68 -8.42 -31.10 -2.74
N THR A 69 -7.27 -31.27 -3.38
CA THR A 69 -6.20 -32.15 -2.89
C THR A 69 -5.65 -31.67 -1.56
N LEU A 70 -5.38 -30.37 -1.39
CA LEU A 70 -4.96 -29.78 -0.11
C LEU A 70 -5.98 -30.03 1.01
N GLY A 71 -7.28 -29.86 0.76
CA GLY A 71 -8.32 -30.10 1.75
C GLY A 71 -8.38 -31.56 2.22
N ARG A 72 -8.28 -32.52 1.29
CA ARG A 72 -8.23 -33.96 1.63
C ARG A 72 -6.99 -34.33 2.42
N LEU A 73 -5.86 -33.74 2.05
CA LEU A 73 -4.58 -33.90 2.71
C LEU A 73 -4.64 -33.41 4.15
N LEU A 74 -5.11 -32.17 4.36
CA LEU A 74 -5.23 -31.57 5.69
C LEU A 74 -6.19 -32.34 6.57
N ALA A 75 -7.34 -32.79 6.04
CA ALA A 75 -8.28 -33.61 6.80
C ALA A 75 -7.65 -34.95 7.27
N THR A 76 -6.79 -35.55 6.43
CA THR A 76 -6.08 -36.79 6.76
C THR A 76 -4.99 -36.53 7.81
N LEU A 77 -4.16 -35.50 7.59
CA LEU A 77 -3.09 -35.13 8.52
C LEU A 77 -3.62 -34.68 9.87
N ASN A 78 -4.72 -33.93 9.91
CA ASN A 78 -5.40 -33.52 11.13
C ASN A 78 -5.65 -34.72 12.06
N LYS A 79 -6.11 -35.84 11.51
CA LYS A 79 -6.36 -37.08 12.26
C LYS A 79 -5.09 -37.87 12.59
N VAL A 80 -4.10 -37.89 11.70
CA VAL A 80 -2.85 -38.66 11.89
C VAL A 80 -1.97 -38.00 12.95
N LEU A 81 -1.81 -36.69 12.86
CA LEU A 81 -0.88 -35.91 13.67
C LEU A 81 -1.44 -35.61 15.07
N PHE A 82 -2.76 -35.43 15.22
CA PHE A 82 -3.38 -35.14 16.53
C PHE A 82 -3.02 -36.15 17.63
N GLU A 83 -3.04 -37.45 17.31
CA GLU A 83 -2.73 -38.53 18.28
C GLU A 83 -1.24 -38.60 18.65
N ASN A 84 -0.35 -37.97 17.87
CA ASN A 84 1.11 -38.07 18.02
C ASN A 84 1.79 -36.69 18.10
N GLY A 85 1.04 -35.63 18.40
CA GLY A 85 1.52 -34.24 18.28
C GLY A 85 2.82 -33.94 19.04
N HIS A 86 3.01 -34.53 20.22
CA HIS A 86 4.23 -34.38 21.03
C HIS A 86 5.50 -35.02 20.42
N SER A 87 5.36 -35.79 19.34
CA SER A 87 6.50 -36.41 18.64
C SER A 87 7.11 -35.52 17.56
N TYR A 88 6.51 -34.34 17.31
CA TYR A 88 6.90 -33.42 16.26
C TYR A 88 7.57 -32.17 16.84
N SER A 89 8.63 -31.72 16.18
CA SER A 89 9.35 -30.51 16.58
C SER A 89 8.59 -29.26 16.14
N TRP A 90 9.11 -28.07 16.47
CA TRP A 90 8.58 -26.83 15.91
C TRP A 90 8.54 -26.85 14.37
N PHE A 91 9.47 -27.57 13.72
CA PHE A 91 9.60 -27.57 12.27
C PHE A 91 8.41 -28.24 11.56
N GLU A 92 8.00 -29.45 11.96
CA GLU A 92 6.84 -30.10 11.35
C GLU A 92 5.52 -29.37 11.64
N ASN A 93 5.42 -28.73 12.82
CA ASN A 93 4.27 -27.89 13.15
C ASN A 93 4.21 -26.65 12.24
N PHE A 94 5.35 -26.02 11.97
CA PHE A 94 5.50 -24.95 10.99
C PHE A 94 5.08 -25.41 9.58
N GLU A 95 5.50 -26.59 9.12
CA GLU A 95 5.12 -27.13 7.81
C GLU A 95 3.61 -27.29 7.68
N TYR A 96 2.97 -27.85 8.71
CA TYR A 96 1.52 -28.01 8.75
C TYR A 96 0.80 -26.65 8.70
N LEU A 97 1.24 -25.67 9.49
CA LEU A 97 0.65 -24.33 9.53
C LEU A 97 0.76 -23.62 8.17
N ASN A 98 1.88 -23.76 7.45
CA ASN A 98 2.02 -23.21 6.11
C ASN A 98 1.03 -23.81 5.11
N VAL A 99 0.88 -25.13 5.12
CA VAL A 99 -0.07 -25.83 4.24
C VAL A 99 -1.51 -25.45 4.60
N LEU A 100 -1.82 -25.35 5.90
CA LEU A 100 -3.12 -24.91 6.40
C LEU A 100 -3.43 -23.48 5.96
N TYR A 101 -2.52 -22.54 6.19
CA TYR A 101 -2.66 -21.14 5.76
C TYR A 101 -2.94 -21.04 4.26
N LYS A 102 -2.19 -21.78 3.44
CA LYS A 102 -2.39 -21.78 1.98
C LYS A 102 -3.77 -22.29 1.60
N TYR A 103 -4.23 -23.38 2.19
CA TYR A 103 -5.57 -23.90 1.95
C TYR A 103 -6.67 -22.89 2.33
N LEU A 104 -6.52 -22.21 3.49
CA LEU A 104 -7.48 -21.21 3.94
C LEU A 104 -7.51 -19.98 3.01
N SER A 105 -6.37 -19.57 2.46
CA SER A 105 -6.32 -18.46 1.49
C SER A 105 -7.14 -18.71 0.21
N GLN A 106 -7.45 -19.98 -0.09
CA GLN A 106 -8.27 -20.42 -1.21
C GLN A 106 -9.72 -20.78 -0.78
N THR A 107 -10.01 -20.69 0.51
CA THR A 107 -11.29 -21.09 1.13
C THR A 107 -12.10 -19.86 1.49
N LYS A 108 -13.42 -19.91 1.24
CA LYS A 108 -14.33 -18.78 1.50
C LYS A 108 -15.33 -19.08 2.61
N GLU A 109 -15.78 -20.33 2.69
CA GLU A 109 -16.79 -20.79 3.64
C GLU A 109 -16.14 -21.67 4.72
N TYR A 110 -16.51 -21.47 5.98
CA TYR A 110 -16.00 -22.18 7.15
C TYR A 110 -16.35 -23.67 7.14
N GLU A 111 -17.49 -24.06 6.59
CA GLU A 111 -17.91 -25.47 6.51
C GLU A 111 -16.92 -26.33 5.72
N GLU A 112 -16.19 -25.75 4.76
CA GLU A 112 -15.18 -26.46 3.98
C GLU A 112 -13.94 -26.85 4.80
N CYS A 113 -13.69 -26.15 5.91
CA CYS A 113 -12.50 -26.34 6.75
C CYS A 113 -12.82 -26.61 8.22
N SER A 114 -14.09 -26.75 8.60
CA SER A 114 -14.51 -26.84 10.01
C SER A 114 -13.82 -27.96 10.78
N ILE A 115 -13.61 -29.12 10.12
CA ILE A 115 -12.93 -30.30 10.70
C ILE A 115 -11.49 -29.99 11.17
N LEU A 116 -10.84 -29.00 10.57
CA LEU A 116 -9.47 -28.59 10.90
C LEU A 116 -9.40 -27.70 12.15
N PHE A 117 -10.56 -27.31 12.70
CA PHE A 117 -10.69 -26.41 13.84
C PHE A 117 -11.73 -26.91 14.88
N GLU A 118 -12.01 -28.21 14.87
CA GLU A 118 -12.73 -28.86 15.97
C GLU A 118 -11.81 -28.95 17.21
N ASN A 119 -12.39 -29.21 18.39
CA ASN A 119 -11.63 -29.25 19.65
C ASN A 119 -10.53 -30.32 19.63
N GLU A 120 -10.73 -31.41 18.88
CA GLU A 120 -9.74 -32.49 18.66
C GLU A 120 -9.01 -32.33 17.30
N SER A 121 -8.74 -31.08 16.90
CA SER A 121 -7.96 -30.80 15.70
C SER A 121 -6.46 -30.71 16.00
N TYR A 122 -5.64 -30.95 14.98
CA TYR A 122 -4.20 -30.77 15.08
C TYR A 122 -3.83 -29.29 15.28
N PHE A 123 -4.61 -28.36 14.77
CA PHE A 123 -4.42 -26.94 15.06
C PHE A 123 -4.60 -26.63 16.55
N SER A 124 -5.66 -27.16 17.19
CA SER A 124 -5.85 -27.04 18.64
C SER A 124 -4.71 -27.70 19.42
N ARG A 125 -4.17 -28.83 18.95
CA ARG A 125 -2.98 -29.47 19.55
C ARG A 125 -1.75 -28.57 19.45
N ILE A 126 -1.53 -27.88 18.32
CA ILE A 126 -0.42 -26.93 18.17
C ILE A 126 -0.55 -25.80 19.19
N LEU A 127 -1.75 -25.24 19.37
CA LEU A 127 -1.98 -24.20 20.39
C LEU A 127 -1.67 -24.71 21.81
N GLU A 128 -2.08 -25.93 22.15
CA GLU A 128 -1.77 -26.56 23.44
C GLU A 128 -0.25 -26.71 23.65
N LEU A 129 0.49 -27.16 22.63
CA LEU A 129 1.94 -27.28 22.68
C LEU A 129 2.62 -25.92 22.89
N VAL A 130 2.09 -24.87 22.26
CA VAL A 130 2.59 -23.49 22.43
C VAL A 130 2.36 -23.02 23.86
N PHE A 131 1.13 -23.16 24.37
CA PHE A 131 0.78 -22.68 25.71
C PHE A 131 1.54 -23.36 26.85
N ASN A 132 1.91 -24.63 26.67
CA ASN A 132 2.65 -25.37 27.68
C ASN A 132 4.17 -25.12 27.61
N ASP A 133 4.66 -24.40 26.61
CA ASP A 133 6.09 -24.24 26.32
C ASP A 133 6.81 -25.61 26.18
N ASP A 134 6.10 -26.59 25.60
CA ASP A 134 6.54 -27.98 25.52
C ASP A 134 7.52 -28.23 24.34
N LEU A 135 7.85 -27.20 23.55
CA LEU A 135 8.65 -27.29 22.34
C LEU A 135 9.89 -26.37 22.40
N GLU A 136 11.04 -26.89 21.99
CA GLU A 136 12.21 -26.05 21.72
C GLU A 136 11.91 -25.10 20.54
N ASP A 137 12.34 -23.84 20.66
CA ASP A 137 12.10 -22.77 19.69
C ASP A 137 10.62 -22.48 19.38
N VAL A 138 9.72 -22.67 20.35
CA VAL A 138 8.27 -22.47 20.18
C VAL A 138 7.90 -21.07 19.65
N TYR A 139 8.67 -20.03 20.00
CA TYR A 139 8.49 -18.66 19.51
C TYR A 139 8.54 -18.53 17.98
N LEU A 140 9.17 -19.48 17.29
CA LEU A 140 9.18 -19.51 15.82
C LEU A 140 7.80 -19.80 15.24
N LEU A 141 6.88 -20.42 16.00
CA LEU A 141 5.54 -20.75 15.53
C LEU A 141 4.58 -19.56 15.55
N ASP A 142 4.82 -18.53 16.38
CA ASP A 142 3.92 -17.38 16.52
C ASP A 142 3.61 -16.73 15.17
N ALA A 143 4.66 -16.49 14.37
CA ALA A 143 4.56 -15.87 13.05
C ALA A 143 3.77 -16.70 12.03
N HIS A 144 3.48 -17.98 12.33
CA HIS A 144 2.75 -18.92 11.47
C HIS A 144 1.37 -19.28 12.00
N ILE A 145 1.14 -19.15 13.30
CA ILE A 145 -0.19 -19.33 13.92
C ILE A 145 -1.06 -18.10 13.68
N LEU A 146 -0.52 -16.90 13.87
CA LEU A 146 -1.30 -15.66 13.71
C LEU A 146 -1.91 -15.47 12.30
N PRO A 147 -1.20 -15.73 11.18
CA PRO A 147 -1.81 -15.70 9.85
C PRO A 147 -2.97 -16.69 9.68
N VAL A 148 -2.91 -17.87 10.32
CA VAL A 148 -4.02 -18.85 10.29
C VAL A 148 -5.25 -18.26 10.96
N PHE A 149 -5.10 -17.56 12.10
CA PHE A 149 -6.22 -16.84 12.72
C PHE A 149 -6.77 -15.73 11.82
N VAL A 150 -5.92 -14.97 11.12
CA VAL A 150 -6.38 -13.96 10.15
C VAL A 150 -7.28 -14.60 9.12
N ARG A 151 -6.81 -15.66 8.45
CA ARG A 151 -7.61 -16.37 7.44
C ARG A 151 -8.88 -16.97 8.02
N LEU A 152 -8.84 -17.48 9.24
CA LEU A 152 -10.00 -18.04 9.93
C LEU A 152 -11.10 -16.99 10.15
N PHE A 153 -10.74 -15.77 10.59
CA PHE A 153 -11.70 -14.70 10.85
C PHE A 153 -12.25 -14.03 9.58
N GLU A 154 -11.55 -14.14 8.45
CA GLU A 154 -12.01 -13.70 7.12
C GLU A 154 -13.10 -14.59 6.49
N LEU A 155 -13.31 -15.82 6.99
CA LEU A 155 -14.31 -16.76 6.45
C LEU A 155 -15.74 -16.26 6.70
N LYS A 156 -16.59 -16.34 5.65
CA LYS A 156 -17.93 -15.75 5.67
C LYS A 156 -18.92 -16.43 6.61
N SER A 157 -18.85 -17.76 6.70
CA SER A 157 -19.80 -18.59 7.44
C SER A 157 -19.27 -19.07 8.80
N LEU A 158 -18.23 -18.43 9.35
CA LEU A 158 -17.74 -18.74 10.70
C LEU A 158 -18.85 -18.51 11.74
N PRO A 159 -19.35 -19.56 12.43
CA PRO A 159 -20.43 -19.41 13.40
C PRO A 159 -20.03 -18.50 14.56
N GLU A 160 -20.96 -17.68 15.06
CA GLU A 160 -20.67 -16.71 16.12
C GLU A 160 -20.10 -17.37 17.39
N GLU A 161 -20.63 -18.54 17.78
CA GLU A 161 -20.09 -19.32 18.90
C GLU A 161 -18.61 -19.69 18.69
N LYS A 162 -18.25 -20.09 17.47
CA LYS A 162 -16.87 -20.40 17.10
C LYS A 162 -16.01 -19.14 17.01
N ARG A 163 -16.55 -18.03 16.49
CA ARG A 163 -15.86 -16.72 16.47
C ARG A 163 -15.50 -16.27 17.89
N ILE A 164 -16.42 -16.38 18.86
CA ILE A 164 -16.18 -16.08 20.27
C ILE A 164 -15.10 -17.00 20.85
N TYR A 165 -15.20 -18.31 20.58
CA TYR A 165 -14.19 -19.29 21.02
C TYR A 165 -12.79 -18.94 20.49
N PHE A 166 -12.63 -18.76 19.18
CA PHE A 166 -11.32 -18.44 18.60
C PHE A 166 -10.80 -17.07 19.03
N LYS A 167 -11.68 -16.10 19.31
CA LYS A 167 -11.27 -14.83 19.90
C LYS A 167 -10.66 -15.04 21.28
N SER A 168 -11.28 -15.88 22.12
CA SER A 168 -10.74 -16.23 23.45
C SER A 168 -9.40 -16.96 23.38
N GLU A 169 -9.26 -17.90 22.43
CA GLU A 169 -7.99 -18.59 22.18
C GLU A 169 -6.91 -17.61 21.72
N LEU A 170 -7.25 -16.71 20.78
CA LEU A 170 -6.32 -15.70 20.28
C LEU A 170 -5.88 -14.71 21.37
N GLU A 171 -6.81 -14.27 22.22
CA GLU A 171 -6.47 -13.42 23.37
C GLU A 171 -5.55 -14.13 24.37
N SER A 172 -5.70 -15.44 24.53
CA SER A 172 -4.81 -16.24 25.36
C SER A 172 -3.44 -16.42 24.72
N LEU A 173 -3.40 -16.61 23.40
CA LEU A 173 -2.17 -16.64 22.61
C LEU A 173 -1.40 -15.34 22.73
N PHE A 174 -2.04 -14.18 22.55
CA PHE A 174 -1.35 -12.91 22.72
C PHE A 174 -0.85 -12.68 24.14
N ARG A 175 -1.64 -13.03 25.17
CA ARG A 175 -1.14 -12.98 26.55
C ARG A 175 0.13 -13.81 26.71
N PHE A 176 0.14 -15.04 26.21
CA PHE A 176 1.31 -15.92 26.27
C PHE A 176 2.51 -15.33 25.52
N ILE A 177 2.33 -14.90 24.27
CA ILE A 177 3.40 -14.34 23.44
C ILE A 177 4.03 -13.11 24.12
N PHE A 178 3.19 -12.19 24.62
CA PHE A 178 3.68 -10.96 25.25
C PHE A 178 4.34 -11.18 26.62
N GLU A 179 3.99 -12.26 27.33
CA GLU A 179 4.60 -12.62 28.61
C GLU A 179 5.92 -13.40 28.46
N ASN A 180 6.08 -14.16 27.37
CA ASN A 180 7.16 -15.15 27.26
C ASN A 180 8.13 -14.91 26.09
N HIS A 181 7.74 -14.17 25.04
CA HIS A 181 8.52 -14.01 23.82
C HIS A 181 8.90 -12.55 23.54
N ASP A 182 10.03 -12.36 22.84
CA ASP A 182 10.43 -11.04 22.34
C ASP A 182 9.55 -10.61 21.16
N ILE A 183 8.93 -9.44 21.28
CA ILE A 183 8.06 -8.89 20.24
C ILE A 183 8.90 -8.27 19.11
N ASN A 184 8.61 -8.69 17.88
CA ASN A 184 9.23 -8.19 16.66
C ASN A 184 8.19 -7.60 15.67
N SER A 185 8.65 -7.10 14.52
CA SER A 185 7.77 -6.50 13.50
C SER A 185 6.72 -7.45 12.94
N VAL A 186 7.02 -8.74 12.82
CA VAL A 186 6.10 -9.75 12.25
C VAL A 186 4.94 -10.00 13.20
N VAL A 187 5.22 -10.18 14.49
CA VAL A 187 4.18 -10.32 15.51
C VAL A 187 3.32 -9.05 15.60
N CYS A 188 3.95 -7.88 15.63
CA CYS A 188 3.22 -6.59 15.60
C CYS A 188 2.34 -6.46 14.36
N TYR A 189 2.84 -6.80 13.18
CA TYR A 189 2.07 -6.75 11.93
C TYR A 189 0.78 -7.56 12.06
N TRP A 190 0.89 -8.83 12.45
CA TRP A 190 -0.28 -9.69 12.60
C TRP A 190 -1.21 -9.28 13.74
N TYR A 191 -0.66 -8.73 14.82
CA TYR A 191 -1.46 -8.15 15.90
C TYR A 191 -2.38 -7.05 15.36
N PHE A 192 -1.87 -6.14 14.53
CA PHE A 192 -2.68 -5.05 13.97
C PHE A 192 -3.75 -5.55 12.98
N GLU A 193 -3.41 -6.53 12.12
CA GLU A 193 -4.37 -7.16 11.21
C GLU A 193 -5.51 -7.85 11.98
N LEU A 194 -5.18 -8.58 13.04
CA LEU A 194 -6.16 -9.28 13.87
C LEU A 194 -7.02 -8.33 14.70
N ASP A 195 -6.44 -7.24 15.22
CA ASP A 195 -7.20 -6.21 15.91
C ASP A 195 -8.25 -5.55 15.00
N GLU A 196 -7.91 -5.31 13.73
CA GLU A 196 -8.86 -4.77 12.75
C GLU A 196 -10.04 -5.73 12.50
N LEU A 197 -9.78 -7.04 12.47
CA LEU A 197 -10.79 -8.05 12.19
C LEU A 197 -11.71 -8.38 13.39
N VAL A 198 -11.17 -8.42 14.61
CA VAL A 198 -11.90 -8.94 15.79
C VAL A 198 -11.76 -8.12 17.06
N SER A 199 -11.09 -6.97 17.01
CA SER A 199 -10.95 -6.02 18.13
C SER A 199 -10.46 -6.69 19.41
N ILE A 200 -9.19 -7.06 19.40
CA ILE A 200 -8.50 -7.80 20.47
C ILE A 200 -7.55 -6.92 21.29
N PHE A 201 -7.48 -5.63 20.97
CA PHE A 201 -6.59 -4.70 21.64
C PHE A 201 -6.76 -4.68 23.17
N LYS A 202 -5.62 -4.74 23.87
CA LYS A 202 -5.49 -4.56 25.33
C LYS A 202 -4.40 -3.53 25.61
N ILE A 203 -4.64 -2.65 26.59
CA ILE A 203 -3.74 -1.53 26.90
C ILE A 203 -2.37 -2.03 27.38
N GLU A 204 -2.33 -3.19 28.02
CA GLU A 204 -1.12 -3.85 28.53
C GLU A 204 -0.16 -4.24 27.39
N HIS A 205 -0.69 -4.58 26.21
CA HIS A 205 0.13 -4.91 25.04
C HIS A 205 0.81 -3.65 24.45
N LEU A 206 0.20 -2.46 24.64
CA LEU A 206 0.66 -1.23 24.01
C LEU A 206 2.06 -0.83 24.44
N GLU A 207 2.42 -1.05 25.71
CA GLU A 207 3.73 -0.69 26.26
C GLU A 207 4.85 -1.47 25.55
N ILE A 208 4.65 -2.77 25.36
CA ILE A 208 5.61 -3.66 24.69
C ILE A 208 5.71 -3.31 23.20
N ILE A 209 4.57 -3.13 22.53
CA ILE A 209 4.53 -2.69 21.12
C ILE A 209 5.24 -1.34 20.94
N SER A 210 4.94 -0.37 21.80
CA SER A 210 5.53 0.97 21.73
C SER A 210 7.04 0.95 22.00
N SER A 211 7.50 0.09 22.93
CA SER A 211 8.92 -0.13 23.20
C SER A 211 9.67 -0.73 22.01
N TYR A 212 9.01 -1.53 21.18
CA TYR A 212 9.59 -1.99 19.92
C TYR A 212 9.73 -0.83 18.92
N TYR A 213 8.66 -0.07 18.66
CA TYR A 213 8.68 0.97 17.62
C TYR A 213 9.49 2.22 17.98
N ILE A 214 9.59 2.59 19.26
CA ILE A 214 10.48 3.68 19.69
C ILE A 214 11.95 3.37 19.34
N ASN A 215 12.35 2.10 19.31
CA ASN A 215 13.70 1.70 18.96
C ASN A 215 13.85 1.37 17.46
N ASN A 216 12.75 1.27 16.73
CA ASN A 216 12.72 0.84 15.33
C ASN A 216 11.78 1.72 14.47
N PRO A 217 12.00 3.04 14.38
CA PRO A 217 11.11 3.93 13.62
C PRO A 217 11.11 3.65 12.11
N GLN A 218 12.11 2.91 11.58
CA GLN A 218 12.20 2.48 10.17
C GLN A 218 11.58 1.10 9.90
N SER A 219 10.97 0.47 10.91
CA SER A 219 10.41 -0.87 10.79
C SER A 219 9.40 -0.95 9.64
N ASP A 220 9.40 -2.04 8.89
CA ASP A 220 8.51 -2.23 7.73
C ASP A 220 7.02 -2.22 8.11
N SER A 221 6.70 -2.48 9.37
CA SER A 221 5.33 -2.47 9.92
C SER A 221 4.96 -1.16 10.62
N VAL A 222 5.81 -0.13 10.58
CA VAL A 222 5.56 1.15 11.28
C VAL A 222 4.29 1.85 10.77
N GLY A 223 3.98 1.76 9.47
CA GLY A 223 2.74 2.30 8.92
C GLY A 223 1.49 1.65 9.53
N LYS A 224 1.54 0.34 9.84
CA LYS A 224 0.45 -0.37 10.53
C LYS A 224 0.33 0.05 11.99
N TYR A 225 1.45 0.38 12.66
CA TYR A 225 1.41 0.98 13.99
C TYR A 225 0.74 2.36 13.97
N LEU A 226 1.08 3.24 13.02
CA LEU A 226 0.44 4.55 12.89
C LEU A 226 -1.05 4.44 12.56
N ASP A 227 -1.44 3.52 11.68
CA ASP A 227 -2.86 3.22 11.41
C ASP A 227 -3.59 2.74 12.68
N PHE A 228 -3.00 1.80 13.42
CA PHE A 228 -3.53 1.33 14.70
C PHE A 228 -3.71 2.49 15.70
N VAL A 229 -2.70 3.34 15.86
CA VAL A 229 -2.78 4.53 16.72
C VAL A 229 -3.87 5.47 16.24
N SER A 230 -4.03 5.66 14.92
CA SER A 230 -5.10 6.48 14.36
C SER A 230 -6.49 5.90 14.64
N ARG A 231 -6.68 4.58 14.56
CA ARG A 231 -7.98 3.92 14.81
C ARG A 231 -8.39 3.99 16.29
N HIS A 232 -7.42 3.87 17.19
CA HIS A 232 -7.64 3.92 18.64
C HIS A 232 -7.21 5.24 19.28
N PHE A 233 -7.16 6.32 18.50
CA PHE A 233 -6.50 7.58 18.85
C PHE A 233 -6.84 8.06 20.26
N ASP A 234 -8.13 8.16 20.58
CA ASP A 234 -8.62 8.66 21.87
C ASP A 234 -8.13 7.87 23.09
N VAL A 235 -7.82 6.59 22.89
CA VAL A 235 -7.43 5.66 23.95
C VAL A 235 -5.91 5.55 24.07
N VAL A 236 -5.19 5.52 22.94
CA VAL A 236 -3.77 5.11 22.93
C VAL A 236 -2.80 6.27 22.74
N ILE A 237 -3.23 7.39 22.15
CA ILE A 237 -2.29 8.43 21.68
C ILE A 237 -1.38 8.95 22.79
N LYS A 238 -1.88 9.10 24.03
CA LYS A 238 -1.08 9.59 25.16
C LYS A 238 0.11 8.68 25.47
N ASN A 239 -0.05 7.38 25.30
CA ASN A 239 1.01 6.39 25.55
C ASN A 239 1.89 6.17 24.31
N SER A 240 1.43 6.58 23.13
CA SER A 240 2.12 6.40 21.86
C SER A 240 2.81 7.66 21.35
N ILE A 241 2.51 8.84 21.90
CA ILE A 241 2.92 10.13 21.31
C ILE A 241 4.44 10.26 21.13
N ASP A 242 5.23 9.78 22.09
CA ASP A 242 6.70 9.84 21.99
C ASP A 242 7.22 8.94 20.86
N VAL A 243 6.58 7.79 20.64
CA VAL A 243 6.87 6.91 19.50
C VAL A 243 6.50 7.60 18.19
N VAL A 244 5.30 8.18 18.12
CA VAL A 244 4.82 8.88 16.92
C VAL A 244 5.74 10.06 16.59
N ARG A 245 6.15 10.86 17.57
CA ARG A 245 7.11 11.97 17.38
C ARG A 245 8.46 11.48 16.87
N LYS A 246 8.98 10.38 17.44
CA LYS A 246 10.24 9.80 16.96
C LYS A 246 10.12 9.27 15.52
N ILE A 247 8.99 8.68 15.15
CA ILE A 247 8.72 8.26 13.76
C ILE A 247 8.67 9.51 12.85
N ALA A 248 8.00 10.59 13.27
CA ALA A 248 7.95 11.84 12.52
C ALA A 248 9.35 12.49 12.33
N GLU A 249 10.24 12.34 13.32
CA GLU A 249 11.60 12.90 13.26
C GLU A 249 12.57 12.04 12.43
N GLU A 250 12.54 10.72 12.62
CA GLU A 250 13.60 9.85 12.11
C GLU A 250 13.23 9.11 10.81
N ASN A 251 11.94 8.86 10.52
CA ASN A 251 11.55 7.98 9.42
C ASN A 251 12.01 8.51 8.05
N ASP A 252 12.44 7.63 7.16
CA ASP A 252 12.99 7.98 5.84
C ASP A 252 11.97 8.00 4.69
N SER A 253 10.72 7.60 4.94
CA SER A 253 9.61 7.73 4.01
C SER A 253 8.79 8.97 4.30
N ASP A 254 8.55 9.76 3.27
CA ASP A 254 7.72 10.95 3.36
C ASP A 254 6.26 10.57 3.69
N ILE A 255 5.76 9.48 3.10
CA ILE A 255 4.40 8.98 3.33
C ILE A 255 4.18 8.63 4.82
N ILE A 256 5.10 7.87 5.41
CA ILE A 256 5.02 7.47 6.83
C ILE A 256 5.22 8.67 7.74
N ARG A 257 6.17 9.56 7.42
CA ARG A 257 6.42 10.77 8.18
C ARG A 257 5.19 11.67 8.23
N ASP A 258 4.54 11.88 7.09
CA ASP A 258 3.33 12.71 6.98
C ASP A 258 2.18 12.14 7.82
N GLN A 259 2.02 10.81 7.87
CA GLN A 259 1.06 10.14 8.75
C GLN A 259 1.36 10.43 10.24
N ALA A 260 2.62 10.32 10.64
CA ALA A 260 3.04 10.59 12.01
C ALA A 260 2.84 12.07 12.40
N ILE A 261 3.24 13.02 11.54
CA ILE A 261 3.06 14.45 11.77
C ILE A 261 1.59 14.81 11.99
N LYS A 262 0.68 14.24 11.19
CA LYS A 262 -0.76 14.45 11.37
C LYS A 262 -1.25 14.00 12.74
N LEU A 263 -0.81 12.84 13.21
CA LEU A 263 -1.18 12.33 14.55
C LEU A 263 -0.63 13.22 15.67
N VAL A 264 0.60 13.73 15.52
CA VAL A 264 1.19 14.69 16.47
C VAL A 264 0.35 15.97 16.54
N LYS A 265 -0.01 16.56 15.39
CA LYS A 265 -0.85 17.76 15.33
C LYS A 265 -2.20 17.56 16.00
N MET A 266 -2.88 16.47 15.67
CA MET A 266 -4.17 16.12 16.30
C MET A 266 -4.06 16.03 17.82
N TYR A 267 -2.94 15.50 18.33
CA TYR A 267 -2.68 15.40 19.76
C TYR A 267 -2.43 16.77 20.39
N ASP A 268 -1.56 17.57 19.80
CA ASP A 268 -1.17 18.88 20.32
C ASP A 268 -2.34 19.88 20.30
N GLU A 269 -3.20 19.82 19.27
CA GLU A 269 -4.43 20.61 19.18
C GLU A 269 -5.45 20.28 20.26
N ARG A 270 -5.65 18.99 20.57
CA ARG A 270 -6.63 18.56 21.57
C ARG A 270 -6.19 18.81 22.99
N ASN A 271 -4.89 18.73 23.25
CA ASN A 271 -4.35 18.88 24.61
C ASN A 271 -4.11 20.33 25.01
N SER A 272 -4.55 21.31 24.21
CA SER A 272 -4.41 22.77 24.45
C SER A 272 -5.11 23.31 25.72
N SER A 273 -5.46 22.45 26.68
CA SER A 273 -5.43 22.78 28.11
C SER A 273 -4.00 23.17 28.56
N ASP A 274 -3.82 23.72 29.76
CA ASP A 274 -2.56 24.36 30.21
C ASP A 274 -1.26 23.59 29.88
N GLU A 275 -1.23 22.25 29.86
CA GLU A 275 -0.08 21.43 29.42
C GLU A 275 0.17 21.41 27.91
N GLY A 276 -0.85 21.22 27.06
CA GLY A 276 -0.68 21.33 25.61
C GLY A 276 -0.53 22.78 25.17
N ALA A 277 -1.00 23.76 25.95
CA ALA A 277 -0.65 25.16 25.77
C ALA A 277 0.81 25.46 26.14
N ILE A 278 1.45 24.69 27.05
CA ILE A 278 2.90 24.80 27.34
C ILE A 278 3.72 24.18 26.21
N LEU A 279 3.36 23.00 25.69
CA LEU A 279 4.06 22.37 24.56
C LEU A 279 3.85 23.13 23.25
N LYS A 280 2.62 23.59 23.00
CA LYS A 280 2.30 24.51 21.90
C LYS A 280 2.96 25.87 22.11
N LYS A 281 3.19 26.32 23.36
CA LYS A 281 4.04 27.48 23.64
C LYS A 281 5.51 27.18 23.47
N GLU A 282 6.03 25.98 23.63
CA GLU A 282 7.43 25.66 23.30
C GLU A 282 7.63 25.60 21.77
N SER A 283 6.61 25.18 21.01
CA SER A 283 6.60 25.32 19.54
C SER A 283 6.31 26.75 19.06
N ASP A 284 5.47 27.50 19.78
CA ASP A 284 5.06 28.88 19.46
C ASP A 284 5.88 29.94 20.20
N SER A 285 6.87 29.59 21.05
CA SER A 285 7.70 30.52 21.83
C SER A 285 8.74 31.20 20.96
N GLY A 286 8.27 31.95 19.97
CA GLY A 286 9.10 32.54 18.94
C GLY A 286 9.69 31.46 18.07
N PHE A 287 9.39 31.49 16.79
CA PHE A 287 10.19 30.78 15.81
C PHE A 287 11.62 31.36 15.87
N ILE A 288 12.51 30.72 16.64
CA ILE A 288 13.88 31.16 16.84
C ILE A 288 14.73 30.53 15.74
N LEU A 289 15.21 31.39 14.85
CA LEU A 289 16.12 31.02 13.79
C LEU A 289 17.46 30.57 14.37
N SER A 290 17.96 29.42 13.92
CA SER A 290 19.30 28.99 14.27
C SER A 290 20.37 29.85 13.60
N GLU A 291 21.42 30.18 14.34
CA GLU A 291 22.63 30.84 13.81
C GLU A 291 23.57 29.86 13.09
N ASN A 292 23.31 28.55 13.18
CA ASN A 292 24.07 27.54 12.47
C ASN A 292 23.35 27.11 11.20
N TYR A 293 23.98 27.26 10.03
CA TYR A 293 23.33 26.97 8.75
C TYR A 293 22.79 25.53 8.65
N LYS A 294 23.48 24.53 9.22
CA LYS A 294 23.03 23.13 9.13
C LYS A 294 21.78 22.90 9.94
N GLU A 295 21.71 23.53 11.11
CA GLU A 295 20.55 23.43 11.98
C GLU A 295 19.37 24.24 11.41
N LEU A 296 19.66 25.39 10.80
CA LEU A 296 18.68 26.18 10.07
C LEU A 296 18.09 25.42 8.87
N LEU A 297 18.91 24.63 8.16
CA LEU A 297 18.42 23.73 7.10
C LEU A 297 17.52 22.61 7.65
N LYS A 298 17.80 22.08 8.86
CA LYS A 298 16.89 21.12 9.51
C LYS A 298 15.57 21.78 9.93
N GLN A 299 15.61 23.01 10.44
CA GLN A 299 14.39 23.79 10.71
C GLN A 299 13.57 23.94 9.41
N ALA A 300 14.24 24.21 8.28
CA ALA A 300 13.58 24.30 6.98
C ALA A 300 12.95 22.97 6.55
N GLU A 301 13.67 21.86 6.72
CA GLU A 301 13.18 20.51 6.40
C GLU A 301 11.96 20.14 7.25
N SER A 302 11.99 20.41 8.55
CA SER A 302 10.84 20.22 9.44
C SER A 302 9.61 21.02 9.00
N ILE A 303 9.80 22.29 8.59
CA ILE A 303 8.72 23.12 8.05
C ILE A 303 8.21 22.59 6.70
N ILE A 304 9.10 22.11 5.84
CA ILE A 304 8.74 21.53 4.54
C ILE A 304 7.88 20.27 4.75
N ASP A 305 8.23 19.44 5.72
CA ASP A 305 7.46 18.25 6.10
C ASP A 305 6.10 18.64 6.70
N ASP A 306 6.09 19.68 7.54
CA ASP A 306 4.86 20.24 8.08
C ASP A 306 3.89 20.72 6.99
N ILE A 307 4.40 21.51 6.03
CA ILE A 307 3.62 21.98 4.88
C ILE A 307 3.11 20.79 4.07
N ARG A 308 3.98 19.83 3.75
CA ARG A 308 3.61 18.64 2.99
C ARG A 308 2.45 17.91 3.65
N SER A 309 2.59 17.57 4.93
CA SER A 309 1.58 16.82 5.69
C SER A 309 0.21 17.53 5.72
N ASN A 310 0.19 18.87 5.78
CA ASN A 310 -1.03 19.70 5.76
C ASN A 310 -1.74 19.68 4.40
N LEU A 311 -1.01 19.42 3.31
CA LEU A 311 -1.58 19.37 1.96
C LEU A 311 -2.07 17.97 1.57
N ILE A 312 -1.61 16.92 2.25
CA ILE A 312 -2.10 15.54 2.04
C ILE A 312 -3.53 15.40 2.58
N VAL A 313 -4.44 14.93 1.74
CA VAL A 313 -5.84 14.65 2.07
C VAL A 313 -6.05 13.15 2.25
N ASN A 314 -6.70 12.73 3.34
CA ASN A 314 -6.95 11.30 3.58
C ASN A 314 -8.12 10.79 2.74
N SER A 315 -8.10 9.50 2.40
CA SER A 315 -9.19 8.86 1.63
C SER A 315 -10.56 9.01 2.29
N LYS A 316 -10.63 8.94 3.63
CA LYS A 316 -11.86 9.09 4.41
C LYS A 316 -12.47 10.50 4.30
N ASP A 317 -11.67 11.50 4.00
CA ASP A 317 -12.09 12.90 3.92
C ASP A 317 -12.62 13.28 2.52
N LEU A 318 -12.42 12.43 1.50
CA LEU A 318 -12.85 12.73 0.13
C LEU A 318 -14.35 13.03 0.02
N LYS A 319 -15.18 12.25 0.72
CA LYS A 319 -16.64 12.42 0.74
C LYS A 319 -17.08 13.76 1.34
N THR A 320 -16.30 14.35 2.23
CA THR A 320 -16.65 15.64 2.87
C THR A 320 -16.27 16.84 1.99
N ILE A 321 -15.30 16.66 1.08
CA ILE A 321 -14.82 17.71 0.17
C ILE A 321 -15.78 17.89 -1.00
N GLY A 322 -16.16 16.81 -1.68
CA GLY A 322 -17.08 16.86 -2.83
C GLY A 322 -16.75 15.87 -3.94
N SER A 323 -17.29 16.13 -5.13
CA SER A 323 -17.02 15.34 -6.33
C SER A 323 -15.70 15.74 -6.97
N PHE A 324 -14.93 14.76 -7.44
CA PHE A 324 -13.67 15.00 -8.15
C PHE A 324 -13.77 14.49 -9.57
N GLY A 325 -13.19 15.22 -10.50
CA GLY A 325 -13.14 14.79 -11.88
C GLY A 325 -12.03 15.46 -12.67
N HIS A 326 -12.04 15.24 -13.98
CA HIS A 326 -11.11 15.89 -14.88
C HIS A 326 -11.75 16.17 -16.24
N TYR A 327 -11.23 17.18 -16.91
CA TYR A 327 -11.61 17.52 -18.27
C TYR A 327 -10.83 16.66 -19.27
N THR A 328 -11.45 16.39 -20.42
CA THR A 328 -10.83 15.62 -21.50
C THR A 328 -11.51 15.90 -22.84
N LYS A 329 -10.94 15.39 -23.92
CA LYS A 329 -11.56 15.42 -25.26
C LYS A 329 -12.59 14.31 -25.41
N ILE A 330 -13.62 14.54 -26.24
CA ILE A 330 -14.60 13.50 -26.58
C ILE A 330 -13.94 12.27 -27.23
N ASP A 331 -12.93 12.48 -28.08
CA ASP A 331 -12.17 11.38 -28.67
C ASP A 331 -11.45 10.55 -27.63
N THR A 332 -10.87 11.19 -26.60
CA THR A 332 -10.20 10.48 -25.51
C THR A 332 -11.20 9.64 -24.71
N LEU A 333 -12.34 10.26 -24.38
CA LEU A 333 -13.45 9.65 -23.66
C LEU A 333 -13.95 8.37 -24.37
N THR A 334 -14.30 8.50 -25.65
CA THR A 334 -14.96 7.44 -26.42
C THR A 334 -14.03 6.33 -26.87
N ASN A 335 -12.74 6.64 -27.12
CA ASN A 335 -11.78 5.67 -27.64
C ASN A 335 -10.94 4.95 -26.56
N PHE A 336 -10.68 5.60 -25.42
CA PHE A 336 -9.71 5.09 -24.44
C PHE A 336 -10.28 4.90 -23.04
N LEU A 337 -11.21 5.75 -22.61
CA LEU A 337 -11.66 5.74 -21.21
C LEU A 337 -12.93 4.92 -20.99
N ILE A 338 -13.85 4.92 -21.96
CA ILE A 338 -15.17 4.25 -21.84
C ILE A 338 -15.36 3.14 -22.88
N LYS A 339 -14.41 2.94 -23.79
CA LYS A 339 -14.53 1.89 -24.82
C LYS A 339 -14.48 0.49 -24.19
N ALA A 340 -15.61 -0.23 -24.28
CA ALA A 340 -15.65 -1.66 -24.08
C ALA A 340 -15.05 -2.34 -25.32
N ASP A 341 -13.84 -2.88 -25.18
CA ASP A 341 -13.12 -3.73 -26.13
C ASP A 341 -12.73 -3.13 -27.51
N TRP A 342 -11.46 -3.29 -27.88
CA TRP A 342 -11.08 -3.90 -29.16
C TRP A 342 -9.75 -4.63 -28.99
N LYS A 343 -9.73 -5.88 -29.48
CA LYS A 343 -8.60 -6.81 -29.43
C LYS A 343 -7.38 -6.21 -30.13
N ASN A 344 -6.20 -6.33 -29.53
CA ASN A 344 -4.96 -6.31 -30.29
C ASN A 344 -4.86 -7.64 -31.04
N GLU A 345 -4.44 -7.62 -32.31
CA GLU A 345 -4.37 -8.81 -33.19
C GLU A 345 -3.52 -9.97 -32.64
N ASN A 346 -2.80 -9.79 -31.52
CA ASN A 346 -1.89 -10.77 -30.95
C ASN A 346 -2.15 -11.19 -29.48
N ASN A 347 -3.15 -10.65 -28.76
CA ASN A 347 -3.49 -11.08 -27.40
C ASN A 347 -5.02 -11.13 -27.19
N SER A 348 -5.52 -12.27 -26.70
CA SER A 348 -6.96 -12.56 -26.56
C SER A 348 -7.64 -11.97 -25.32
N GLU A 349 -6.88 -11.36 -24.40
CA GLU A 349 -7.43 -10.75 -23.18
C GLU A 349 -7.50 -9.23 -23.34
N THR A 350 -8.71 -8.69 -23.25
CA THR A 350 -8.97 -7.25 -23.27
C THR A 350 -8.63 -6.68 -21.89
N GLN A 351 -7.73 -5.68 -21.84
CA GLN A 351 -7.36 -5.02 -20.60
C GLN A 351 -8.24 -3.79 -20.37
N PRO A 352 -8.82 -3.63 -19.17
CA PRO A 352 -9.58 -2.43 -18.84
C PRO A 352 -8.68 -1.20 -18.76
N PRO A 353 -9.23 0.02 -18.92
CA PRO A 353 -8.44 1.23 -18.81
C PRO A 353 -8.06 1.48 -17.34
N PHE A 354 -6.76 1.67 -17.07
CA PHE A 354 -6.24 1.98 -15.74
C PHE A 354 -5.85 3.46 -15.61
N LEU A 355 -5.82 3.98 -14.39
CA LEU A 355 -5.45 5.37 -14.12
C LEU A 355 -3.99 5.61 -14.51
N ARG A 356 -3.76 6.59 -15.39
CA ARG A 356 -2.44 6.97 -15.88
C ARG A 356 -1.89 8.16 -15.10
N LEU A 357 -0.71 8.00 -14.51
CA LEU A 357 0.04 9.10 -13.87
C LEU A 357 1.19 9.49 -14.79
N THR A 358 1.27 10.77 -15.14
CA THR A 358 2.28 11.31 -16.07
C THR A 358 3.46 11.84 -15.27
N ASN A 359 4.68 11.71 -15.79
CA ASN A 359 5.85 12.27 -15.13
C ASN A 359 5.68 13.78 -14.90
N LEU A 360 6.00 14.25 -13.70
CA LEU A 360 5.84 15.65 -13.27
C LEU A 360 6.46 16.65 -14.27
N LYS A 361 7.62 16.34 -14.85
CA LYS A 361 8.32 17.24 -15.78
C LYS A 361 7.70 17.30 -17.18
N GLN A 362 6.63 16.55 -17.44
CA GLN A 362 5.90 16.55 -18.71
C GLN A 362 4.53 17.23 -18.62
N LEU A 363 4.23 17.88 -17.50
CA LEU A 363 3.07 18.75 -17.39
C LEU A 363 3.27 20.05 -18.16
N ASN A 364 2.15 20.65 -18.56
CA ASN A 364 2.12 21.84 -19.41
C ASN A 364 2.13 23.17 -18.64
N ASP A 365 2.20 23.16 -17.30
CA ASP A 365 2.26 24.39 -16.52
C ASP A 365 3.71 24.88 -16.44
N PRO A 366 4.02 26.08 -16.99
CA PRO A 366 5.36 26.63 -16.90
C PRO A 366 5.77 26.95 -15.46
N MET A 367 4.86 27.30 -14.55
CA MET A 367 5.16 27.62 -13.14
C MET A 367 5.28 26.38 -12.25
N GLU A 368 5.02 25.19 -12.80
CA GLU A 368 5.13 23.92 -12.09
C GLU A 368 6.52 23.72 -11.49
N GLY A 369 6.58 23.54 -10.18
CA GLY A 369 7.83 23.41 -9.44
C GLY A 369 8.65 24.70 -9.33
N ARG A 370 8.14 25.86 -9.76
CA ARG A 370 8.79 27.18 -9.61
C ARG A 370 8.04 28.16 -8.71
N ALA A 371 6.72 28.02 -8.57
CA ALA A 371 5.90 28.95 -7.81
C ALA A 371 6.42 29.24 -6.38
N ILE A 372 6.84 28.21 -5.65
CA ILE A 372 7.40 28.39 -4.29
C ILE A 372 8.75 29.11 -4.27
N HIS A 373 9.58 28.91 -5.29
CA HIS A 373 10.88 29.56 -5.39
C HIS A 373 10.71 31.06 -5.64
N ASP A 374 9.79 31.41 -6.54
CA ASP A 374 9.44 32.80 -6.81
C ASP A 374 8.81 33.46 -5.57
N TYR A 375 7.95 32.74 -4.84
CA TYR A 375 7.35 33.22 -3.58
C TYR A 375 8.40 33.55 -2.51
N LEU A 376 9.44 32.71 -2.38
CA LEU A 376 10.53 32.94 -1.45
C LEU A 376 11.50 34.05 -1.94
N GLY A 377 11.46 34.43 -3.22
CA GLY A 377 12.38 35.40 -3.81
C GLY A 377 13.71 34.80 -4.29
N MET A 378 13.73 33.51 -4.63
CA MET A 378 14.90 32.86 -5.23
C MET A 378 15.05 33.25 -6.70
N ASP A 379 16.22 33.78 -7.09
CA ASP A 379 16.49 34.16 -8.48
C ASP A 379 16.57 32.93 -9.42
N ASN A 380 16.10 33.11 -10.67
CA ASN A 380 16.14 32.13 -11.75
C ASN A 380 17.55 31.61 -12.05
N THR A 381 18.60 32.36 -11.71
CA THR A 381 19.99 31.94 -11.90
C THR A 381 20.41 30.76 -11.02
N PHE A 382 19.65 30.42 -9.97
CA PHE A 382 19.89 29.24 -9.13
C PHE A 382 19.52 27.91 -9.81
N PHE A 383 18.61 27.92 -10.80
CA PHE A 383 18.05 26.71 -11.42
C PHE A 383 18.82 26.21 -12.65
N GLN A 384 20.10 26.55 -12.79
CA GLN A 384 20.89 26.17 -13.98
C GLN A 384 21.11 24.65 -14.15
N GLN A 385 20.81 23.84 -13.13
CA GLN A 385 20.91 22.39 -13.21
C GLN A 385 19.54 21.75 -13.48
N TYR A 386 19.46 20.95 -14.55
CA TYR A 386 18.28 20.17 -14.87
C TYR A 386 17.97 19.20 -13.73
N GLN A 387 16.75 19.26 -13.20
CA GLN A 387 16.31 18.42 -12.10
C GLN A 387 15.48 17.24 -12.64
N THR A 388 15.95 16.03 -12.38
CA THR A 388 15.16 14.81 -12.61
C THR A 388 14.06 14.67 -11.55
N SER A 389 12.96 14.02 -11.89
CA SER A 389 11.90 13.68 -10.94
C SER A 389 11.35 12.30 -11.26
N ASN A 390 11.26 11.45 -10.24
CA ASN A 390 10.54 10.18 -10.30
C ASN A 390 9.13 10.28 -9.69
N VAL A 391 8.58 11.51 -9.67
CA VAL A 391 7.21 11.78 -9.28
C VAL A 391 6.32 11.70 -10.52
N PHE A 392 5.27 10.88 -10.42
CA PHE A 392 4.25 10.73 -11.45
C PHE A 392 2.90 11.15 -10.87
N ILE A 393 2.15 11.97 -11.60
CA ILE A 393 0.94 12.59 -11.09
C ILE A 393 -0.23 12.52 -12.08
N SER A 394 -1.43 12.56 -11.54
CA SER A 394 -2.68 12.82 -12.26
C SER A 394 -3.42 13.95 -11.57
N SER A 395 -3.82 14.96 -12.32
CA SER A 395 -4.55 16.12 -11.82
C SER A 395 -6.06 15.92 -11.88
N LEU A 396 -6.76 16.42 -10.86
CA LEU A 396 -8.20 16.39 -10.68
C LEU A 396 -8.68 17.76 -10.23
N THR A 397 -9.98 18.01 -10.35
CA THR A 397 -10.62 19.25 -9.90
C THR A 397 -11.99 18.96 -9.33
N THR A 398 -12.43 19.81 -8.39
CA THR A 398 -13.82 19.85 -7.90
C THR A 398 -14.73 20.75 -8.74
N VAL A 399 -14.17 21.47 -9.72
CA VAL A 399 -14.89 22.42 -10.58
C VAL A 399 -15.32 21.74 -11.88
N SER A 400 -16.57 21.28 -11.92
CA SER A 400 -17.10 20.44 -13.01
C SER A 400 -17.67 21.21 -14.21
N ASP A 401 -18.03 22.49 -14.05
CA ASP A 401 -18.62 23.30 -15.12
C ASP A 401 -18.10 24.75 -15.06
N SER A 402 -16.92 24.99 -15.64
CA SER A 402 -16.25 26.30 -15.62
C SER A 402 -15.69 26.68 -16.99
N LEU A 403 -15.99 27.88 -17.47
CA LEU A 403 -15.61 28.34 -18.81
C LEU A 403 -14.08 28.35 -19.03
N PRO A 404 -13.24 28.87 -18.11
CA PRO A 404 -11.80 28.72 -18.18
C PRO A 404 -11.37 27.25 -18.32
N MET A 405 -11.94 26.35 -17.50
CA MET A 405 -11.59 24.94 -17.52
C MET A 405 -11.98 24.25 -18.83
N TRP A 406 -13.19 24.53 -19.34
CA TRP A 406 -13.65 24.03 -20.62
C TRP A 406 -12.73 24.44 -21.76
N LYS A 407 -12.28 25.69 -21.74
CA LYS A 407 -11.44 26.25 -22.78
C LYS A 407 -10.05 25.63 -22.79
N GLU A 408 -9.41 25.56 -21.63
CA GLU A 408 -8.01 25.12 -21.50
C GLU A 408 -7.88 23.59 -21.54
N TYR A 409 -8.80 22.85 -20.91
CA TYR A 409 -8.62 21.41 -20.64
C TYR A 409 -9.62 20.49 -21.36
N ALA A 410 -10.65 21.04 -22.01
CA ALA A 410 -11.66 20.26 -22.76
C ALA A 410 -11.83 20.78 -24.19
N ASP A 411 -10.73 20.80 -24.94
CA ASP A 411 -10.69 21.04 -26.39
C ASP A 411 -11.43 22.30 -26.83
N SER A 412 -11.13 23.44 -26.20
CA SER A 412 -11.80 24.71 -26.49
C SER A 412 -13.34 24.64 -26.36
N CYS A 413 -13.80 23.98 -25.30
CA CYS A 413 -15.20 23.74 -24.92
C CYS A 413 -15.94 22.64 -25.69
N GLN A 414 -15.26 21.85 -26.51
CA GLN A 414 -15.82 20.72 -27.28
C GLN A 414 -15.61 19.35 -26.60
N GLY A 415 -14.97 19.32 -25.44
CA GLY A 415 -14.67 18.11 -24.68
C GLY A 415 -15.78 17.70 -23.71
N ALA A 416 -15.38 16.94 -22.69
CA ALA A 416 -16.23 16.52 -21.59
C ALA A 416 -15.48 16.63 -20.25
N PHE A 417 -16.25 16.73 -19.17
CA PHE A 417 -15.78 16.55 -17.80
C PHE A 417 -16.22 15.16 -17.32
N LEU A 418 -15.30 14.43 -16.69
CA LEU A 418 -15.54 13.10 -16.15
C LEU A 418 -15.40 13.13 -14.64
N GLU A 419 -16.48 12.83 -13.93
CA GLU A 419 -16.49 12.68 -12.48
C GLU A 419 -16.15 11.24 -12.12
N TYR A 420 -15.15 11.06 -11.25
CA TYR A 420 -14.79 9.74 -10.75
C TYR A 420 -15.88 9.17 -9.86
N ASP A 421 -16.09 7.86 -9.95
CA ASP A 421 -16.85 7.15 -8.94
C ASP A 421 -16.14 7.28 -7.58
N MET A 422 -16.89 7.70 -6.56
CA MET A 422 -16.31 8.01 -5.25
C MET A 422 -15.67 6.78 -4.60
N SER A 423 -16.31 5.61 -4.68
CA SER A 423 -15.77 4.38 -4.10
C SER A 423 -14.51 3.92 -4.82
N TYR A 424 -14.46 4.10 -6.14
CA TYR A 424 -13.23 3.90 -6.92
C TYR A 424 -12.12 4.82 -6.42
N LEU A 425 -12.37 6.13 -6.31
CA LEU A 425 -11.36 7.09 -5.89
C LEU A 425 -10.85 6.83 -4.46
N GLU A 426 -11.76 6.52 -3.52
CA GLU A 426 -11.40 6.13 -2.15
C GLU A 426 -10.46 4.92 -2.13
N HIS A 427 -10.72 3.91 -2.97
CA HIS A 427 -9.88 2.72 -3.05
C HIS A 427 -8.48 3.04 -3.61
N ILE A 428 -8.40 3.87 -4.67
CA ILE A 428 -7.10 4.28 -5.23
C ILE A 428 -6.29 5.07 -4.19
N VAL A 429 -6.91 6.06 -3.53
CA VAL A 429 -6.23 6.95 -2.57
C VAL A 429 -5.88 6.23 -1.26
N ALA A 430 -6.58 5.15 -0.90
CA ALA A 430 -6.26 4.37 0.29
C ALA A 430 -4.98 3.51 0.15
N HIS A 431 -4.43 3.37 -1.05
CA HIS A 431 -3.23 2.56 -1.26
C HIS A 431 -1.98 3.21 -0.65
N GLN A 432 -1.21 2.43 0.12
CA GLN A 432 -0.04 2.89 0.90
C GLN A 432 1.08 3.58 0.09
N SER A 433 1.11 3.43 -1.23
CA SER A 433 2.10 4.07 -2.12
C SER A 433 1.56 5.28 -2.86
N ILE A 434 0.28 5.61 -2.70
CA ILE A 434 -0.41 6.67 -3.42
C ILE A 434 -0.71 7.80 -2.46
N GLU A 435 -0.40 9.01 -2.88
CA GLU A 435 -0.69 10.22 -2.14
C GLU A 435 -1.77 11.01 -2.87
N PHE A 436 -2.69 11.60 -2.11
CA PHE A 436 -3.71 12.51 -2.63
C PHE A 436 -3.54 13.88 -2.00
N VAL A 437 -3.28 14.88 -2.83
CA VAL A 437 -2.82 16.19 -2.38
C VAL A 437 -3.73 17.29 -2.87
N LYS A 438 -4.04 18.26 -2.00
CA LYS A 438 -4.66 19.53 -2.38
C LYS A 438 -3.57 20.53 -2.79
N ILE A 439 -3.74 21.19 -3.94
CA ILE A 439 -2.80 22.22 -4.36
C ILE A 439 -3.00 23.51 -3.57
N HIS A 440 -1.87 24.10 -3.15
CA HIS A 440 -1.85 25.38 -2.48
C HIS A 440 -1.51 26.51 -3.47
N TYR A 441 -2.28 27.59 -3.40
CA TYR A 441 -2.17 28.71 -4.34
C TYR A 441 -1.45 29.89 -3.71
N LEU A 442 -0.30 30.24 -4.24
CA LEU A 442 0.57 31.30 -3.74
C LEU A 442 0.21 32.64 -4.38
N ASP A 443 -0.05 33.64 -3.53
CA ASP A 443 -0.21 35.03 -3.97
C ASP A 443 1.15 35.72 -4.05
N LEU A 444 1.70 35.85 -5.25
CA LEU A 444 2.99 36.50 -5.46
C LEU A 444 2.91 38.04 -5.38
N ASN A 445 1.71 38.62 -5.43
CA ASN A 445 1.49 40.06 -5.59
C ASN A 445 0.93 40.73 -4.34
N SER A 446 0.32 39.98 -3.43
CA SER A 446 -0.26 40.52 -2.20
C SER A 446 0.70 40.37 -1.01
N GLY A 447 0.81 41.41 -0.19
CA GLY A 447 1.43 41.32 1.14
C GLY A 447 0.46 40.81 2.22
N ALA A 448 -0.70 40.27 1.83
CA ALA A 448 -1.68 39.75 2.77
C ALA A 448 -1.17 38.43 3.33
N LYS A 449 -1.17 38.28 4.66
CA LYS A 449 -0.78 37.04 5.31
C LYS A 449 -1.85 35.99 5.12
N ASP A 450 -1.44 34.80 4.68
CA ASP A 450 -2.28 33.61 4.76
C ASP A 450 -2.26 33.08 6.20
N GLU A 451 -3.40 33.15 6.88
CA GLU A 451 -3.55 32.69 8.26
C GLU A 451 -3.76 31.18 8.37
N SER A 452 -3.80 30.45 7.25
CA SER A 452 -3.80 28.99 7.24
C SER A 452 -2.50 28.44 7.85
N ASP A 453 -2.51 27.18 8.28
CA ASP A 453 -1.31 26.57 8.87
C ASP A 453 -0.19 26.43 7.83
N VAL A 454 -0.54 26.20 6.56
CA VAL A 454 0.41 26.25 5.44
C VAL A 454 0.97 27.67 5.27
N GLY A 455 0.13 28.70 5.35
CA GLY A 455 0.55 30.10 5.27
C GLY A 455 1.53 30.50 6.37
N LYS A 456 1.24 30.14 7.63
CA LYS A 456 2.17 30.35 8.76
C LYS A 456 3.49 29.61 8.58
N ALA A 457 3.45 28.37 8.12
CA ALA A 457 4.64 27.58 7.85
C ALA A 457 5.48 28.18 6.71
N LEU A 458 4.83 28.69 5.65
CA LEU A 458 5.49 29.43 4.57
C LEU A 458 6.13 30.73 5.05
N ASP A 459 5.50 31.46 5.97
CA ASP A 459 6.08 32.66 6.60
C ASP A 459 7.36 32.32 7.40
N ASN A 460 7.37 31.20 8.12
CA ASN A 460 8.57 30.72 8.82
C ASN A 460 9.66 30.30 7.84
N LEU A 461 9.29 29.59 6.75
CA LEU A 461 10.22 29.20 5.70
C LEU A 461 10.85 30.40 4.99
N LYS A 462 10.09 31.49 4.83
CA LYS A 462 10.58 32.75 4.29
C LYS A 462 11.60 33.42 5.21
N GLN A 463 11.34 33.45 6.53
CA GLN A 463 12.31 33.94 7.52
C GLN A 463 13.61 33.11 7.52
N ILE A 464 13.50 31.78 7.41
CA ILE A 464 14.66 30.89 7.22
C ILE A 464 15.43 31.29 5.97
N PHE A 465 14.73 31.48 4.85
CA PHE A 465 15.36 31.82 3.57
C PHE A 465 16.15 33.14 3.69
N GLU A 466 15.56 34.18 4.26
CA GLU A 466 16.21 35.47 4.51
C GLU A 466 17.47 35.30 5.37
N LYS A 467 17.40 34.48 6.42
CA LYS A 467 18.56 34.17 7.28
C LYS A 467 19.63 33.36 6.55
N ILE A 468 19.24 32.41 5.69
CA ILE A 468 20.17 31.63 4.86
C ILE A 468 20.96 32.54 3.90
N GLN A 469 20.36 33.64 3.42
CA GLN A 469 21.05 34.61 2.57
C GLN A 469 22.18 35.37 3.29
N GLU A 470 22.19 35.41 4.62
CA GLU A 470 23.28 36.02 5.39
C GLU A 470 24.57 35.20 5.36
N PHE A 471 24.49 33.89 5.04
CA PHE A 471 25.66 33.02 4.98
C PHE A 471 26.38 33.18 3.63
N GLU A 472 27.71 33.37 3.67
CA GLU A 472 28.52 33.45 2.46
C GLU A 472 28.57 32.08 1.73
N GLY A 473 28.14 32.05 0.47
CA GLY A 473 28.33 30.91 -0.43
C GLY A 473 27.07 30.49 -1.18
N LYS A 474 27.24 29.77 -2.30
CA LYS A 474 26.11 29.22 -3.07
C LYS A 474 25.55 27.93 -2.48
N THR A 475 26.32 27.25 -1.64
CA THR A 475 25.96 25.95 -1.05
C THR A 475 24.72 26.01 -0.16
N PRO A 476 24.60 26.95 0.82
CA PRO A 476 23.42 27.00 1.70
C PRO A 476 22.09 27.15 0.94
N LEU A 477 22.07 27.99 -0.09
CA LEU A 477 20.90 28.19 -0.94
C LEU A 477 20.62 26.97 -1.84
N SER A 478 21.66 26.31 -2.35
CA SER A 478 21.52 25.06 -3.11
C SER A 478 20.96 23.94 -2.25
N ASP A 479 21.39 23.83 -1.00
CA ASP A 479 20.91 22.82 -0.05
C ASP A 479 19.44 23.06 0.29
N LEU A 480 19.03 24.32 0.53
CA LEU A 480 17.62 24.66 0.73
C LEU A 480 16.78 24.37 -0.52
N ALA A 481 17.27 24.73 -1.71
CA ALA A 481 16.58 24.46 -2.96
C ALA A 481 16.38 22.95 -3.20
N GLU A 482 17.35 22.12 -2.80
CA GLU A 482 17.24 20.66 -2.84
C GLU A 482 16.10 20.17 -1.94
N LYS A 483 15.98 20.70 -0.71
CA LYS A 483 14.89 20.36 0.21
C LYS A 483 13.52 20.76 -0.33
N LEU A 484 13.42 21.96 -0.94
CA LEU A 484 12.17 22.47 -1.51
C LEU A 484 11.61 21.60 -2.65
N LYS A 485 12.45 20.82 -3.35
CA LYS A 485 11.98 19.89 -4.40
C LYS A 485 10.85 18.98 -3.91
N LYS A 486 10.92 18.57 -2.63
CA LYS A 486 9.95 17.70 -1.97
C LYS A 486 8.51 18.24 -2.02
N ILE A 487 8.34 19.57 -2.00
CA ILE A 487 7.02 20.21 -1.98
C ILE A 487 6.76 21.13 -3.17
N SER A 488 7.77 21.41 -4.00
CA SER A 488 7.68 22.38 -5.10
C SER A 488 6.50 22.15 -6.06
N TYR A 489 6.13 20.89 -6.29
CA TYR A 489 5.02 20.47 -7.14
C TYR A 489 3.67 20.43 -6.42
N LEU A 490 3.57 20.98 -5.21
CA LEU A 490 2.33 21.10 -4.46
C LEU A 490 1.76 22.52 -4.52
N PHE A 491 2.43 23.41 -5.26
CA PHE A 491 2.09 24.82 -5.35
C PHE A 491 1.80 25.26 -6.77
N LYS A 492 0.83 26.17 -6.89
CA LYS A 492 0.57 26.97 -8.08
C LYS A 492 0.50 28.44 -7.72
N VAL A 493 0.60 29.31 -8.72
CA VAL A 493 0.32 30.74 -8.52
C VAL A 493 -1.19 30.96 -8.45
N LYS A 494 -1.61 31.98 -7.70
CA LYS A 494 -3.02 32.30 -7.43
C LYS A 494 -3.88 32.55 -8.67
N ASP A 495 -3.27 32.93 -9.79
CA ASP A 495 -3.98 33.08 -11.07
C ASP A 495 -4.72 31.80 -11.49
N TYR A 496 -4.24 30.62 -11.04
CA TYR A 496 -4.85 29.32 -11.32
C TYR A 496 -5.77 28.81 -10.18
N GLU A 497 -6.09 29.63 -9.17
CA GLU A 497 -6.91 29.22 -8.02
C GLU A 497 -8.31 28.72 -8.44
N TYR A 498 -8.84 29.24 -9.56
CA TYR A 498 -10.12 28.79 -10.14
C TYR A 498 -10.12 27.31 -10.56
N GLU A 499 -8.95 26.68 -10.68
CA GLU A 499 -8.84 25.25 -11.03
C GLU A 499 -9.20 24.34 -9.86
N MET A 500 -9.07 24.81 -8.61
CA MET A 500 -9.27 24.02 -7.39
C MET A 500 -8.67 22.60 -7.49
N GLU A 501 -7.37 22.55 -7.83
CA GLU A 501 -6.70 21.32 -8.24
C GLU A 501 -6.37 20.40 -7.05
N TYR A 502 -6.54 19.12 -7.29
CA TYR A 502 -6.05 18.02 -6.48
C TYR A 502 -5.18 17.09 -7.32
N ARG A 503 -4.27 16.36 -6.70
CA ARG A 503 -3.36 15.43 -7.39
C ARG A 503 -3.36 14.07 -6.75
N ILE A 504 -3.51 13.03 -7.56
CA ILE A 504 -3.09 11.67 -7.22
C ILE A 504 -1.63 11.56 -7.66
N LEU A 505 -0.73 11.14 -6.78
CA LEU A 505 0.69 11.01 -7.12
C LEU A 505 1.36 9.80 -6.49
N ILE A 506 2.45 9.38 -7.13
CA ILE A 506 3.39 8.40 -6.63
C ILE A 506 4.81 8.95 -6.80
N ASN A 507 5.61 8.85 -5.74
CA ASN A 507 7.03 9.14 -5.77
C ASN A 507 7.82 7.83 -5.75
N LEU A 508 8.39 7.41 -6.88
CA LEU A 508 9.19 6.18 -6.94
C LEU A 508 10.54 6.31 -6.19
N ASP A 509 10.89 7.50 -5.73
CA ASP A 509 12.04 7.73 -4.87
C ASP A 509 11.77 7.57 -3.37
N ASP A 510 10.51 7.53 -2.94
CA ASP A 510 10.14 7.34 -1.54
C ASP A 510 10.60 5.98 -1.01
N THR A 511 11.06 5.93 0.24
CA THR A 511 11.64 4.71 0.81
C THR A 511 10.61 3.58 0.97
N SER A 512 9.39 3.89 1.39
CA SER A 512 8.31 2.89 1.51
C SER A 512 7.93 2.34 0.13
N VAL A 513 7.85 3.20 -0.90
CA VAL A 513 7.60 2.78 -2.28
C VAL A 513 8.74 1.90 -2.82
N LYS A 514 10.01 2.31 -2.59
CA LYS A 514 11.19 1.51 -2.97
C LYS A 514 11.21 0.15 -2.29
N LYS A 515 10.90 0.08 -1.00
CA LYS A 515 10.80 -1.18 -0.24
C LYS A 515 9.71 -2.09 -0.82
N LEU A 516 8.54 -1.54 -1.13
CA LEU A 516 7.45 -2.29 -1.76
C LEU A 516 7.84 -2.82 -3.14
N ILE A 517 8.46 -1.98 -3.99
CA ILE A 517 8.99 -2.40 -5.30
C ILE A 517 10.04 -3.50 -5.12
N ALA A 518 10.98 -3.33 -4.20
CA ALA A 518 12.04 -4.30 -3.95
C ALA A 518 11.48 -5.64 -3.45
N LYS A 519 10.48 -5.61 -2.56
CA LYS A 519 9.79 -6.81 -2.08
C LYS A 519 9.04 -7.51 -3.22
N HIS A 520 8.34 -6.75 -4.05
CA HIS A 520 7.67 -7.28 -5.25
C HIS A 520 8.67 -7.88 -6.24
N ASN A 521 9.80 -7.21 -6.50
CA ASN A 521 10.85 -7.70 -7.39
C ASN A 521 11.53 -8.94 -6.84
N LYS A 522 11.83 -8.98 -5.53
CA LYS A 522 12.33 -10.19 -4.87
C LYS A 522 11.32 -11.33 -4.94
N SER A 523 10.02 -11.07 -4.87
CA SER A 523 8.99 -12.10 -5.05
C SER A 523 9.00 -12.65 -6.47
N LEU A 524 9.09 -11.78 -7.48
CA LEU A 524 9.22 -12.19 -8.89
C LEU A 524 10.54 -12.91 -9.22
N ASP A 525 11.65 -12.44 -8.66
CA ASP A 525 12.96 -13.05 -8.83
C ASP A 525 13.06 -14.34 -8.03
N LYS A 526 12.44 -14.43 -6.84
CA LYS A 526 12.22 -15.71 -6.16
C LYS A 526 11.36 -16.63 -7.02
N ASN A 527 10.40 -16.17 -7.81
CA ASN A 527 9.69 -17.04 -8.76
C ASN A 527 10.59 -17.50 -9.93
N LYS A 528 11.64 -16.75 -10.27
CA LYS A 528 12.68 -17.17 -11.22
C LYS A 528 13.75 -18.07 -10.60
N ASP A 529 14.10 -17.86 -9.32
CA ASP A 529 15.09 -18.60 -8.54
C ASP A 529 14.47 -19.74 -7.71
N LEU A 530 13.14 -19.86 -7.63
CA LEU A 530 12.41 -21.05 -7.20
C LEU A 530 12.53 -22.16 -8.26
N LEU A 531 13.03 -21.83 -9.46
CA LEU A 531 13.61 -22.78 -10.41
C LEU A 531 15.10 -23.10 -10.12
N LYS A 532 15.69 -22.52 -9.06
CA LYS A 532 17.07 -22.75 -8.59
C LYS A 532 17.24 -22.59 -7.07
N GLY A 533 16.55 -23.44 -6.30
CA GLY A 533 17.02 -23.88 -5.00
C GLY A 533 16.68 -23.01 -3.79
N LYS A 534 15.48 -23.25 -3.25
CA LYS A 534 15.00 -23.08 -1.86
C LYS A 534 15.76 -22.14 -0.91
N ASP A 535 15.05 -21.12 -0.42
CA ASP A 535 15.04 -20.78 1.01
C ASP A 535 13.69 -20.22 1.48
N LEU A 536 13.31 -20.71 2.65
CA LEU A 536 12.03 -20.61 3.37
C LEU A 536 11.73 -19.19 3.87
N LEU A 537 10.45 -18.97 4.18
CA LEU A 537 9.80 -17.70 4.55
C LEU A 537 9.62 -16.74 3.36
N ASN A 538 8.42 -16.77 2.78
CA ASN A 538 7.80 -15.64 2.11
C ASN A 538 6.32 -15.97 1.90
N GLU A 539 5.50 -15.67 2.90
CA GLU A 539 4.22 -15.07 2.57
C GLU A 539 4.49 -13.79 1.78
N ASN A 540 3.62 -13.46 0.82
CA ASN A 540 3.72 -12.39 -0.18
C ASN A 540 4.19 -12.85 -1.57
N TYR A 541 3.42 -13.77 -2.16
CA TYR A 541 3.12 -13.66 -3.59
C TYR A 541 2.30 -12.39 -3.78
N LEU A 542 3.01 -11.27 -3.99
CA LEU A 542 2.35 -10.01 -4.24
C LEU A 542 1.63 -10.14 -5.59
N LYS A 543 0.30 -10.22 -5.59
CA LYS A 543 -0.53 -10.09 -6.80
C LYS A 543 -0.12 -8.82 -7.53
N LYS A 544 -0.35 -8.75 -8.86
CA LYS A 544 -0.09 -7.53 -9.65
C LYS A 544 -0.67 -6.26 -9.00
N GLU A 545 -1.75 -6.43 -8.22
CA GLU A 545 -2.46 -5.43 -7.43
C GLU A 545 -1.65 -4.87 -6.24
N GLU A 546 -0.70 -5.60 -5.65
CA GLU A 546 -0.10 -5.22 -4.37
C GLU A 546 0.96 -4.09 -4.45
N ILE A 547 1.61 -3.93 -5.61
CA ILE A 547 2.43 -2.73 -5.85
C ILE A 547 1.57 -1.58 -6.40
N GLY A 548 0.37 -1.89 -6.89
CA GLY A 548 -0.53 -0.94 -7.52
C GLY A 548 0.01 -0.35 -8.83
N LEU A 549 0.99 -0.99 -9.49
CA LEU A 549 1.59 -0.52 -10.75
C LEU A 549 1.62 -1.62 -11.83
N GLU A 550 1.30 -1.24 -13.06
CA GLU A 550 1.40 -2.12 -14.22
C GLU A 550 2.86 -2.36 -14.66
N THR A 551 3.24 -3.62 -14.88
CA THR A 551 4.56 -3.97 -15.42
C THR A 551 4.58 -3.84 -16.94
N PHE A 552 5.58 -3.14 -17.46
CA PHE A 552 5.78 -3.01 -18.89
C PHE A 552 6.75 -4.07 -19.40
N ASP A 553 6.23 -5.26 -19.75
CA ASP A 553 7.02 -6.46 -20.08
C ASP A 553 7.96 -6.30 -21.30
N LYS A 554 7.88 -5.18 -22.03
CA LYS A 554 8.78 -4.84 -23.15
C LYS A 554 10.16 -4.36 -22.70
N VAL A 555 10.41 -4.20 -21.40
CA VAL A 555 11.71 -3.77 -20.87
C VAL A 555 12.31 -4.78 -19.89
N ASN A 556 13.63 -4.98 -19.98
CA ASN A 556 14.39 -5.93 -19.15
C ASN A 556 14.93 -5.28 -17.85
N TYR A 557 14.20 -4.34 -17.25
CA TYR A 557 14.61 -3.73 -15.98
C TYR A 557 14.13 -4.58 -14.79
N ASN A 558 15.00 -4.74 -13.79
CA ASN A 558 14.67 -5.41 -12.53
C ASN A 558 14.41 -4.42 -11.38
N ASP A 559 14.29 -3.12 -11.68
CA ASP A 559 14.01 -2.05 -10.71
C ASP A 559 12.72 -1.30 -11.07
N PHE A 560 12.46 -0.16 -10.42
CA PHE A 560 11.25 0.65 -10.64
C PHE A 560 11.02 1.05 -12.11
N ARG A 561 12.06 1.08 -12.95
CA ARG A 561 11.94 1.50 -14.36
C ARG A 561 11.08 0.55 -15.18
N LYS A 562 10.87 -0.69 -14.74
CA LYS A 562 9.99 -1.66 -15.41
C LYS A 562 8.52 -1.25 -15.39
N TYR A 563 8.12 -0.34 -14.50
CA TYR A 563 6.76 0.18 -14.43
C TYR A 563 6.55 1.44 -15.29
N ILE A 564 7.64 2.02 -15.81
CA ILE A 564 7.59 3.25 -16.60
C ILE A 564 7.33 2.88 -18.05
N VAL A 565 6.21 3.38 -18.58
CA VAL A 565 5.85 3.24 -19.98
C VAL A 565 6.43 4.42 -20.77
N LEU A 566 7.05 4.09 -21.90
CA LEU A 566 7.55 5.03 -22.89
C LEU A 566 6.69 4.94 -24.15
N SER A 567 5.99 6.03 -24.48
CA SER A 567 5.24 6.14 -25.74
C SER A 567 5.90 7.17 -26.65
N PRO A 568 6.31 6.81 -27.88
CA PRO A 568 6.83 7.79 -28.82
C PRO A 568 5.79 8.88 -29.10
N LYS A 569 6.30 10.10 -29.29
CA LYS A 569 5.58 11.30 -29.71
C LYS A 569 6.31 11.92 -30.92
N ASP A 570 5.73 12.97 -31.48
CA ASP A 570 6.36 13.70 -32.58
C ASP A 570 7.70 14.33 -32.17
N ASN A 571 8.55 14.59 -33.16
CA ASN A 571 9.83 15.30 -33.01
C ASN A 571 10.81 14.65 -32.01
N GLY A 572 10.83 13.32 -31.94
CA GLY A 572 11.77 12.56 -31.10
C GLY A 572 11.48 12.62 -29.59
N ARG A 573 10.30 13.12 -29.20
CA ARG A 573 9.86 13.16 -27.80
C ARG A 573 9.21 11.83 -27.40
N TYR A 574 9.18 11.57 -26.09
CA TYR A 574 8.46 10.44 -25.51
C TYR A 574 7.55 10.93 -24.40
N ALA A 575 6.36 10.33 -24.28
CA ALA A 575 5.57 10.42 -23.06
C ALA A 575 6.05 9.37 -22.05
N LEU A 576 6.23 9.79 -20.80
CA LEU A 576 6.64 8.99 -19.65
C LEU A 576 5.48 8.95 -18.67
N PHE A 577 4.98 7.75 -18.40
CA PHE A 577 3.87 7.56 -17.48
C PHE A 577 3.91 6.18 -16.82
N VAL A 578 3.15 6.03 -15.74
CA VAL A 578 2.86 4.76 -15.07
C VAL A 578 1.35 4.54 -15.02
N TYR A 579 0.91 3.29 -14.94
CA TYR A 579 -0.49 2.94 -14.72
C TYR A 579 -0.71 2.39 -13.32
N ILE A 580 -1.75 2.87 -12.64
CA ILE A 580 -2.22 2.30 -11.38
C ILE A 580 -3.15 1.14 -11.67
N ASN A 581 -2.71 -0.09 -11.40
CA ASN A 581 -3.44 -1.32 -11.73
C ASN A 581 -4.27 -1.90 -10.57
N LEU A 582 -4.63 -1.06 -9.59
CA LEU A 582 -5.45 -1.47 -8.45
C LEU A 582 -6.88 -1.81 -8.85
N LEU A 583 -7.50 -0.92 -9.64
CA LEU A 583 -8.86 -1.08 -10.15
C LEU A 583 -8.99 -0.45 -11.54
N PRO A 584 -9.83 -1.01 -12.42
CA PRO A 584 -10.27 -0.34 -13.64
C PRO A 584 -10.84 1.05 -13.37
N LEU A 585 -10.56 2.00 -14.25
CA LEU A 585 -11.14 3.35 -14.20
C LEU A 585 -12.67 3.26 -14.14
N LYS A 586 -13.24 4.03 -13.21
CA LYS A 586 -14.69 4.09 -13.02
C LYS A 586 -15.12 5.54 -12.82
N TYR A 587 -16.12 5.94 -13.60
CA TYR A 587 -16.71 7.26 -13.58
C TYR A 587 -18.20 7.17 -13.25
N SER A 588 -18.69 8.09 -12.40
CA SER A 588 -20.10 8.21 -12.02
C SER A 588 -20.88 9.10 -12.99
N LYS A 589 -20.23 10.12 -13.57
CA LYS A 589 -20.89 11.17 -14.35
C LYS A 589 -20.03 11.71 -15.47
N VAL A 590 -20.67 12.09 -16.57
CA VAL A 590 -20.10 12.82 -17.70
C VAL A 590 -20.89 14.11 -17.91
N ILE A 591 -20.19 15.24 -17.98
CA ILE A 591 -20.77 16.52 -18.41
C ILE A 591 -20.19 16.84 -19.78
N LEU A 592 -21.05 16.99 -20.79
CA LEU A 592 -20.64 17.37 -22.14
C LEU A 592 -20.39 18.88 -22.22
N GLY A 593 -19.28 19.29 -22.83
CA GLY A 593 -18.92 20.69 -22.97
C GLY A 593 -19.93 21.49 -23.79
N PRO A 594 -19.99 22.82 -23.61
CA PRO A 594 -21.07 23.63 -24.16
C PRO A 594 -21.04 23.80 -25.68
N LYS A 595 -20.00 23.32 -26.37
CA LYS A 595 -19.92 23.25 -27.84
C LYS A 595 -20.11 21.84 -28.42
N VAL A 596 -20.42 20.85 -27.60
CA VAL A 596 -20.69 19.49 -28.08
C VAL A 596 -22.03 19.48 -28.81
N THR A 597 -21.99 19.28 -30.13
CA THR A 597 -23.17 19.31 -31.00
C THR A 597 -23.86 17.96 -31.16
N ASP A 598 -23.15 16.86 -30.88
CA ASP A 598 -23.61 15.49 -31.17
C ASP A 598 -23.90 14.70 -29.88
N ALA A 599 -24.46 15.37 -28.87
CA ALA A 599 -24.78 14.75 -27.57
C ALA A 599 -25.67 13.50 -27.72
N ASP A 600 -26.66 13.55 -28.63
CA ASP A 600 -27.56 12.43 -28.92
C ASP A 600 -26.86 11.22 -29.57
N TYR A 601 -25.69 11.42 -30.16
CA TYR A 601 -24.86 10.34 -30.70
C TYR A 601 -23.91 9.76 -29.63
N ILE A 602 -23.40 10.62 -28.74
CA ILE A 602 -22.44 10.23 -27.70
C ILE A 602 -23.14 9.53 -26.54
N ALA A 603 -24.25 10.07 -26.04
CA ALA A 603 -24.90 9.59 -24.83
C ALA A 603 -25.35 8.11 -24.89
N PRO A 604 -25.95 7.61 -25.98
CA PRO A 604 -26.31 6.19 -26.08
C PRO A 604 -25.10 5.25 -26.01
N TYR A 605 -23.96 5.65 -26.59
CA TYR A 605 -22.73 4.86 -26.54
C TYR A 605 -22.17 4.79 -25.11
N LEU A 606 -22.17 5.91 -24.40
CA LEU A 606 -21.76 5.95 -23.00
C LEU A 606 -22.65 5.05 -22.11
N LYS A 607 -23.97 5.10 -22.32
CA LYS A 607 -24.94 4.23 -21.63
C LYS A 607 -24.81 2.76 -21.98
N LEU A 608 -24.35 2.43 -23.19
CA LEU A 608 -24.07 1.05 -23.58
C LEU A 608 -22.85 0.50 -22.83
N ALA A 609 -21.79 1.30 -22.69
CA ALA A 609 -20.58 0.91 -22.00
C ALA A 609 -20.73 0.91 -20.46
N ASN A 610 -21.49 1.86 -19.92
CA ASN A 610 -21.82 1.95 -18.50
C ASN A 610 -23.30 2.38 -18.33
N PRO A 611 -24.23 1.44 -18.08
CA PRO A 611 -25.65 1.75 -17.95
C PRO A 611 -25.99 2.77 -16.86
N ASP A 612 -25.19 2.78 -15.79
CA ASP A 612 -25.44 3.58 -14.59
C ASP A 612 -24.85 5.00 -14.66
N ILE A 613 -24.02 5.31 -15.67
CA ILE A 613 -23.33 6.61 -15.76
C ILE A 613 -24.32 7.77 -15.95
N GLU A 614 -24.22 8.81 -15.14
CA GLU A 614 -25.01 10.02 -15.33
C GLU A 614 -24.45 10.85 -16.50
N ILE A 615 -25.32 11.42 -17.33
CA ILE A 615 -24.90 12.22 -18.49
C ILE A 615 -25.66 13.53 -18.47
N GLU A 616 -24.92 14.64 -18.42
CA GLU A 616 -25.45 15.99 -18.46
C GLU A 616 -24.77 16.80 -19.56
N SER A 617 -25.34 17.96 -19.90
CA SER A 617 -24.67 18.98 -20.71
C SER A 617 -24.30 20.17 -19.82
N SER A 618 -23.20 20.83 -20.14
CA SER A 618 -22.77 22.07 -19.48
C SER A 618 -23.91 23.09 -19.47
N LYS A 619 -24.09 23.76 -18.34
CA LYS A 619 -25.10 24.80 -18.15
C LYS A 619 -24.60 26.17 -18.61
N ILE A 620 -23.34 26.27 -19.02
CA ILE A 620 -22.75 27.51 -19.51
C ILE A 620 -23.31 27.83 -20.90
N PRO A 621 -24.00 28.96 -21.07
CA PRO A 621 -24.49 29.35 -22.37
C PRO A 621 -23.29 29.72 -23.26
N TYR A 622 -23.15 28.99 -24.37
CA TYR A 622 -22.21 29.35 -25.43
C TYR A 622 -22.98 29.98 -26.59
N ARG A 623 -22.51 31.13 -27.07
CA ARG A 623 -23.11 31.87 -28.20
C ARG A 623 -22.37 31.60 -29.49
#